data_AF-A0A0Q6DAR9-F1
#
_entry.id   AF-A0A0Q6DAR9-F1
#
_cell.length_a   1.000
_cell.length_b   1.000
_cell.length_c   1.000
_cell.angle_alpha   90.00
_cell.angle_beta   90.00
_cell.angle_gamma   90.00
#
_symmetry.space_group_name_H-M   'P 1'
#
loop_
_entity.id
_entity.type
_entity.pdbx_description
1 polymer ?
#
loop_
_entity_poly.entity_id
_entity_poly.type
_entity_poly.pdbx_seq_one_letter_code
_entity_poly.pdbx_strand_id
1 'polypeptide(L)'
;MNDNGTMFPALSEEARATLLRLQSRLILDRFSEEAAGELAALGYATRRSFFLSLTDKGMLAARRLSATAQAPAAKPARLARPTQNPPHRKLRAHSYKTRTL
;
A
#
# COMPACT_ATOMS: atom_id res chain seq x y z
N MET A 1 24.85 4.03 12.10
CA MET A 1 24.90 3.27 10.83
C MET A 1 23.50 2.71 10.61
N ASN A 2 22.96 2.79 9.40
CA ASN A 2 21.51 2.79 9.18
C ASN A 2 20.83 1.42 9.40
N ASP A 3 20.24 1.25 10.59
CA ASP A 3 19.24 0.23 10.92
C ASP A 3 17.83 0.72 10.53
N ASN A 4 17.34 0.32 9.35
CA ASN A 4 15.94 0.55 8.96
C ASN A 4 15.28 -0.77 8.54
N GLY A 5 14.68 -1.43 9.53
CA GLY A 5 13.90 -2.68 9.41
C GLY A 5 12.64 -2.52 8.55
N THR A 6 12.82 -2.50 7.23
CA THR A 6 11.73 -2.68 6.25
C THR A 6 11.85 -4.07 5.63
N MET A 7 10.78 -4.87 5.69
CA MET A 7 10.69 -6.25 5.16
C MET A 7 10.80 -6.37 3.61
N PHE A 8 11.50 -5.45 2.94
CA PHE A 8 11.81 -5.47 1.51
C PHE A 8 13.33 -5.33 1.31
N PRO A 9 14.10 -6.43 1.35
CA PRO A 9 15.54 -6.36 1.17
C PRO A 9 15.92 -6.30 -0.33
N ALA A 10 17.04 -5.62 -0.60
CA ALA A 10 17.86 -5.70 -1.82
C ALA A 10 17.50 -4.86 -3.07
N LEU A 11 16.77 -3.75 -2.96
CA LEU A 11 16.64 -2.78 -4.07
C LEU A 11 17.41 -1.49 -3.78
N SER A 12 18.27 -1.06 -4.71
CA SER A 12 18.90 0.25 -4.67
C SER A 12 17.84 1.37 -4.67
N GLU A 13 18.23 2.56 -4.23
CA GLU A 13 17.37 3.74 -4.28
C GLU A 13 16.94 4.08 -5.71
N GLU A 14 17.84 3.93 -6.68
CA GLU A 14 17.55 4.13 -8.10
C GLU A 14 16.59 3.09 -8.67
N ALA A 15 16.75 1.81 -8.29
CA ALA A 15 15.82 0.75 -8.68
C ALA A 15 14.41 1.00 -8.14
N ARG A 16 14.29 1.47 -6.89
CA ARG A 16 12.99 1.85 -6.29
C ARG A 16 12.33 3.01 -7.04
N ALA A 17 13.09 4.06 -7.34
CA ALA A 17 12.59 5.21 -8.10
C ALA A 17 12.13 4.79 -9.51
N THR A 18 12.90 3.92 -10.18
CA THR A 18 12.57 3.39 -11.51
C THR A 18 11.31 2.52 -11.47
N LEU A 19 11.13 1.70 -10.44
CA LEU A 19 9.93 0.87 -10.26
C LEU A 19 8.66 1.72 -10.06
N LEU A 20 8.74 2.79 -9.27
CA LEU A 20 7.62 3.72 -9.07
C LEU A 20 7.26 4.48 -10.36
N ARG A 21 8.26 4.88 -11.15
CA ARG A 21 8.05 5.49 -12.47
C ARG A 21 7.41 4.50 -13.46
N LEU A 22 7.84 3.25 -13.44
CA LEU A 22 7.24 2.18 -14.24
C LEU A 22 5.76 1.95 -13.88
N GLN A 23 5.40 2.01 -12.60
CA GLN A 23 4.01 1.81 -12.17
C GLN A 23 3.05 2.83 -12.81
N SER A 24 3.50 4.07 -12.99
CA SER A 24 2.69 5.17 -13.50
C SER A 24 2.61 5.21 -15.03
N ARG A 25 3.59 4.63 -15.73
CA ARG A 25 3.67 4.67 -17.21
C ARG A 25 3.56 3.30 -17.90
N LEU A 26 3.61 2.20 -17.15
CA LEU A 26 3.69 0.79 -17.59
C LEU A 26 4.95 0.43 -18.40
N ILE A 27 5.53 1.39 -19.12
CA ILE A 27 6.73 1.26 -19.95
C ILE A 27 7.59 2.52 -19.76
N LEU A 28 8.92 2.36 -19.67
CA LEU A 28 9.88 3.46 -19.68
C LEU A 28 10.83 3.34 -20.88
N ASP A 29 11.04 4.47 -21.58
CA ASP A 29 12.02 4.65 -22.66
C ASP A 29 13.39 5.12 -22.12
N ARG A 30 13.39 5.89 -21.02
CA ARG A 30 14.58 6.35 -20.30
C ARG A 30 14.63 5.74 -18.91
N PHE A 31 15.58 4.85 -18.69
CA PHE A 31 15.85 4.22 -17.42
C PHE A 31 17.35 4.06 -17.19
N SER A 32 17.78 4.04 -15.92
CA SER A 32 19.16 3.71 -15.56
C SER A 32 19.41 2.24 -15.88
N GLU A 33 20.52 1.94 -16.57
CA GLU A 33 20.87 0.56 -16.93
C GLU A 33 21.16 -0.30 -15.70
N GLU A 34 21.76 0.29 -14.67
CA GLU A 34 22.06 -0.36 -13.39
C GLU A 34 20.77 -0.73 -12.67
N ALA A 35 19.85 0.23 -12.53
CA ALA A 35 18.54 0.02 -11.94
C ALA A 35 17.71 -1.02 -12.73
N ALA A 36 17.73 -0.97 -14.05
CA ALA A 36 17.06 -1.94 -14.90
C ALA A 36 17.67 -3.34 -14.77
N GLY A 37 19.00 -3.44 -14.66
CA GLY A 37 19.72 -4.67 -14.42
C GLY A 37 19.34 -5.30 -13.08
N GLU A 38 19.32 -4.52 -11.99
CA GLU A 38 18.88 -4.98 -10.67
C GLU A 38 17.43 -5.47 -10.69
N LEU A 39 16.52 -4.68 -11.26
CA LEU A 39 15.11 -5.03 -11.35
C LEU A 39 14.88 -6.29 -12.20
N ALA A 40 15.65 -6.47 -13.27
CA ALA A 40 15.59 -7.66 -14.10
C ALA A 40 16.19 -8.89 -13.40
N ALA A 41 17.33 -8.75 -12.73
CA ALA A 41 17.99 -9.81 -11.97
C ALA A 41 17.09 -10.35 -10.84
N LEU A 42 16.32 -9.46 -10.20
CA LEU A 42 15.38 -9.83 -9.14
C LEU A 42 14.00 -10.27 -9.66
N GLY A 43 13.79 -10.22 -10.98
CA GLY A 43 12.56 -10.61 -11.65
C GLY A 43 11.38 -9.65 -11.45
N TYR A 44 11.64 -8.39 -11.06
CA TYR A 44 10.62 -7.35 -10.94
C TYR A 44 10.31 -6.66 -12.27
N ALA A 45 11.26 -6.63 -13.21
CA ALA A 45 11.04 -6.04 -14.52
C ALA A 45 11.64 -6.92 -15.62
N THR A 46 11.10 -6.80 -16.83
CA THR A 46 11.68 -7.39 -18.03
C THR A 46 12.26 -6.28 -18.89
N ARG A 47 13.58 -6.32 -19.07
CA ARG A 47 14.32 -5.43 -19.99
C ARG A 47 14.19 -5.98 -21.42
N ARG A 48 13.67 -5.16 -22.33
CA ARG A 48 13.73 -5.36 -23.78
C ARG A 48 14.63 -4.29 -24.40
N SER A 49 15.08 -4.49 -25.63
CA SER A 49 16.14 -3.70 -26.27
C SER A 49 15.96 -2.17 -26.19
N PHE A 50 14.72 -1.67 -26.13
CA PHE A 50 14.42 -0.23 -26.07
C PHE A 50 13.52 0.18 -24.92
N PHE A 51 13.04 -0.76 -24.11
CA PHE A 51 12.08 -0.45 -23.07
C PHE A 51 12.12 -1.42 -21.90
N LEU A 52 11.78 -0.91 -20.73
CA LEU A 52 11.61 -1.68 -19.51
C LEU A 52 10.12 -1.85 -19.22
N SER A 53 9.69 -3.05 -18.84
CA SER A 53 8.31 -3.38 -18.52
C SER A 53 8.22 -4.11 -17.18
N LEU A 54 7.13 -3.95 -16.43
CA LEU A 54 6.95 -4.67 -15.16
C LEU A 54 6.52 -6.11 -15.39
N THR A 55 7.04 -7.01 -14.55
CA THR A 55 6.47 -8.36 -14.38
C THR A 55 5.31 -8.31 -13.39
N ASP A 56 4.56 -9.40 -13.23
CA ASP A 56 3.53 -9.50 -12.19
C ASP A 56 4.10 -9.28 -10.79
N LYS A 57 5.29 -9.84 -10.54
CA LYS A 57 6.04 -9.63 -9.29
C LYS A 57 6.42 -8.16 -9.12
N GLY A 58 6.87 -7.51 -10.19
CA GLY A 58 7.13 -6.08 -10.24
C GLY A 58 5.92 -5.22 -9.94
N MET A 59 4.77 -5.54 -10.54
CA MET A 59 3.52 -4.84 -10.29
C MET A 59 3.09 -4.94 -8.83
N LEU A 60 3.18 -6.14 -8.24
CA LEU A 60 2.87 -6.33 -6.81
C LEU A 60 3.86 -5.56 -5.91
N ALA A 61 5.16 -5.59 -6.24
CA ALA A 61 6.18 -4.84 -5.50
C ALA A 61 5.97 -3.32 -5.63
N ALA A 62 5.68 -2.82 -6.83
CA ALA A 62 5.42 -1.41 -7.09
C ALA A 62 4.16 -0.93 -6.36
N ARG A 63 3.06 -1.71 -6.42
CA ARG A 63 1.83 -1.43 -5.66
C ARG A 63 2.10 -1.39 -4.16
N ARG A 64 2.93 -2.30 -3.63
CA ARG A 64 3.32 -2.29 -2.22
C ARG A 64 4.19 -1.07 -1.88
N LEU A 65 5.17 -0.73 -2.73
CA LEU A 65 5.98 0.48 -2.56
C LEU A 65 5.14 1.76 -2.60
N SER A 66 4.19 1.85 -3.53
CA SER A 66 3.24 2.96 -3.61
C SER A 66 2.33 2.97 -2.39
N ALA A 67 1.82 1.83 -1.92
CA ALA A 67 1.06 1.76 -0.67
C ALA A 67 1.88 2.16 0.56
N THR A 68 3.20 1.92 0.58
CA THR A 68 4.08 2.41 1.66
C THR A 68 4.45 3.89 1.51
N ALA A 69 4.64 4.38 0.28
CA ALA A 69 4.97 5.79 0.02
C ALA A 69 3.74 6.70 0.14
N GLN A 70 2.57 6.14 -0.16
CA GLN A 70 1.26 6.77 -0.10
C GLN A 70 0.50 6.32 1.14
N ALA A 71 1.11 5.52 2.03
CA ALA A 71 0.61 5.39 3.39
C ALA A 71 0.52 6.83 3.88
N PRO A 72 -0.70 7.38 4.09
CA PRO A 72 -0.77 8.61 4.86
C PRO A 72 -0.04 8.30 6.16
N ALA A 73 0.48 9.33 6.83
CA ALA A 73 0.67 9.23 8.26
C ALA A 73 -0.67 8.81 8.87
N ALA A 74 -0.96 7.51 8.85
CA ALA A 74 -2.09 6.88 9.47
C ALA A 74 -1.73 7.07 10.92
N LYS A 75 -2.21 8.19 11.48
CA LYS A 75 -2.31 8.42 12.91
C LYS A 75 -2.61 7.04 13.48
N PRO A 76 -1.70 6.43 14.26
CA PRO A 76 -1.94 5.11 14.77
C PRO A 76 -3.30 5.17 15.43
N ALA A 77 -4.24 4.39 14.91
CA ALA A 77 -5.51 4.18 15.56
C ALA A 77 -5.14 3.72 16.96
N ARG A 78 -5.21 4.65 17.91
CA ARG A 78 -4.95 4.39 19.32
C ARG A 78 -5.80 3.18 19.62
N LEU A 79 -5.13 2.09 19.96
CA LEU A 79 -5.68 0.90 20.57
C LEU A 79 -6.80 1.38 21.50
N ALA A 80 -8.05 1.21 21.09
CA ALA A 80 -9.19 1.60 21.89
C ALA A 80 -9.16 0.67 23.10
N ARG A 81 -8.57 1.18 24.19
CA ARG A 81 -8.58 0.52 25.50
C ARG A 81 -10.05 0.25 25.86
N PRO A 82 -10.34 -0.89 26.48
CA PRO A 82 -11.71 -1.30 26.75
C PRO A 82 -12.33 -0.36 27.79
N THR A 83 -13.67 -0.33 27.81
CA THR A 83 -14.52 0.19 28.90
C THR A 83 -14.79 1.69 28.89
N GLN A 84 -15.97 2.05 28.38
CA GLN A 84 -17.06 2.59 29.19
C GLN A 84 -18.26 2.77 28.25
N ASN A 85 -19.28 1.94 28.41
CA ASN A 85 -20.64 2.24 27.93
C ASN A 85 -21.28 3.19 28.96
N PRO A 86 -21.53 4.48 28.67
CA PRO A 86 -22.44 5.30 29.45
C PRO A 86 -23.87 5.16 28.90
N PRO A 87 -24.88 5.50 29.70
CA PRO A 87 -26.01 4.63 30.03
C PRO A 87 -26.95 4.37 28.86
N HIS A 88 -27.43 3.12 28.79
CA HIS A 88 -28.50 2.67 27.92
C HIS A 88 -29.67 3.67 27.92
N ARG A 89 -29.85 4.35 26.79
CA ARG A 89 -31.10 4.99 26.40
C ARG A 89 -32.15 3.88 26.29
N LYS A 90 -32.80 3.55 27.41
CA LYS A 90 -33.90 2.59 27.45
C LYS A 90 -35.03 3.13 26.58
N LEU A 91 -35.15 2.50 25.41
CA LEU A 91 -36.35 2.27 24.61
C LEU A 91 -37.62 2.81 25.29
N ARG A 92 -38.23 3.86 24.74
CA ARG A 92 -39.62 4.18 25.07
C ARG A 92 -40.48 3.04 24.58
N ALA A 93 -41.15 2.34 25.50
CA ALA A 93 -42.24 1.44 25.17
C ALA A 93 -43.41 2.27 24.64
N HIS A 94 -43.59 2.31 23.32
CA HIS A 94 -44.87 2.69 22.74
C HIS A 94 -45.78 1.47 22.82
N SER A 95 -46.48 1.35 23.95
CA SER A 95 -47.60 0.43 24.09
C SER A 95 -48.75 0.98 23.23
N TYR A 96 -49.07 0.29 22.14
CA TYR A 96 -50.27 0.54 21.34
C TYR A 96 -51.48 0.12 22.18
N LYS A 97 -52.09 1.07 22.91
CA LYS A 97 -53.29 0.78 23.71
C LYS A 97 -54.53 0.80 22.79
N THR A 98 -54.95 -0.41 22.46
CA THR A 98 -56.30 -0.90 22.16
C THR A 98 -57.43 0.10 21.83
N ARG A 99 -57.94 -0.09 20.61
CA ARG A 99 -59.29 0.18 20.08
C ARG A 99 -60.41 -0.08 21.12
N THR A 100 -61.37 0.84 21.22
CA THR A 100 -62.68 0.61 21.86
C THR A 100 -63.77 1.10 20.91
N LEU A 101 -64.72 0.22 20.60
CA LEU A 101 -66.08 0.55 20.15
C LEU A 101 -66.94 0.71 21.41
#